data_AF-A0A8T4T4H3-F1
#
_entry.id   AF-A0A8T4T4H3-F1
#
_cell.length_a   1.000
_cell.length_b   1.000
_cell.length_c   1.000
_cell.angle_alpha   90.00
_cell.angle_beta   90.00
_cell.angle_gamma   90.00
#
_symmetry.space_group_name_H-M   'P 1'
#
loop_
_entity.id
_entity.type
_entity.pdbx_description
1 polymer ?
#
loop_
_entity_poly.entity_id
_entity_poly.type
_entity_poly.pdbx_seq_one_letter_code
_entity_poly.pdbx_strand_id
1 'polypeptide(L)'
;MSISKKVLTYAKFGLVKWIARLFYVAGLTSLIPLIPLLLFPEHLATVKVLLVFSIAFVCMGFLLLLWYTQSFKRTIFNLGIMTLIPGLLAVIFTVLGEKKLILFVASFGKLSPLIQTYVQNYVPKGWFLAGTYILLGTLLAYFGEK
;
A
#
# COMPACT_ATOMS: atom_id res chain seq x y z
N MET A 1 -23.73 10.74 -29.61
CA MET A 1 -23.28 10.94 -28.20
C MET A 1 -22.06 11.87 -28.24
N SER A 2 -22.11 13.08 -27.65
CA SER A 2 -21.05 14.09 -27.82
C SER A 2 -19.73 13.66 -27.17
N ILE A 3 -18.60 14.09 -27.76
CA ILE A 3 -17.23 13.79 -27.30
C ILE A 3 -17.04 14.14 -25.81
N SER A 4 -17.66 15.25 -25.36
CA SER A 4 -17.69 15.68 -23.97
C SER A 4 -18.26 14.62 -23.00
N LYS A 5 -19.35 13.92 -23.37
CA LYS A 5 -19.93 12.86 -22.52
C LYS A 5 -18.99 11.65 -22.41
N LYS A 6 -18.31 11.26 -23.51
CA LYS A 6 -17.33 10.15 -23.47
C LYS A 6 -16.16 10.48 -22.55
N VAL A 7 -15.56 11.68 -22.69
CA VAL A 7 -14.43 12.12 -21.84
C VAL A 7 -14.82 12.15 -20.36
N LEU A 8 -16.01 12.65 -20.03
CA LEU A 8 -16.51 12.68 -18.65
C LEU A 8 -16.68 11.26 -18.07
N THR A 9 -17.16 10.31 -18.88
CA THR A 9 -17.24 8.90 -18.50
C THR A 9 -15.84 8.33 -18.27
N TYR A 10 -14.90 8.46 -19.20
CA TYR A 10 -13.53 7.96 -19.00
C TYR A 10 -12.85 8.57 -17.77
N ALA A 11 -13.06 9.86 -17.49
CA ALA A 11 -12.52 10.53 -16.31
C ALA A 11 -13.11 9.98 -15.00
N LYS A 12 -14.45 9.82 -14.91
CA LYS A 12 -15.11 9.22 -13.74
C LYS A 12 -14.65 7.78 -13.51
N PHE A 13 -14.54 7.00 -14.57
CA PHE A 13 -14.08 5.61 -14.51
C PHE A 13 -12.60 5.51 -14.12
N GLY A 14 -11.75 6.44 -14.56
CA GLY A 14 -10.35 6.54 -14.12
C GLY A 14 -10.21 6.89 -12.63
N LEU A 15 -11.08 7.77 -12.12
CA LEU A 15 -11.07 8.21 -10.72
C LEU A 15 -11.46 7.07 -9.76
N VAL A 16 -12.48 6.27 -10.11
CA VAL A 16 -12.86 5.07 -9.34
C VAL A 16 -11.69 4.09 -9.23
N LYS A 17 -10.98 3.85 -10.33
CA LYS A 17 -9.80 3.00 -10.34
C LYS A 17 -8.74 3.55 -9.39
N TRP A 18 -8.44 4.85 -9.42
CA TRP A 18 -7.48 5.46 -8.50
C TRP A 18 -7.90 5.36 -7.03
N ILE A 19 -9.17 5.60 -6.72
CA ILE A 19 -9.71 5.47 -5.36
C ILE A 19 -9.56 4.03 -4.85
N ALA A 20 -9.97 3.04 -5.64
CA ALA A 20 -9.86 1.63 -5.27
C ALA A 20 -8.42 1.23 -4.92
N ARG A 21 -7.47 1.75 -5.71
CA ARG A 21 -6.04 1.54 -5.53
C ARG A 21 -5.52 2.19 -4.23
N LEU A 22 -5.98 3.40 -3.91
CA LEU A 22 -5.63 4.08 -2.66
C LEU A 22 -6.16 3.31 -1.45
N PHE A 23 -7.42 2.88 -1.47
CA PHE A 23 -7.99 2.05 -0.39
C PHE A 23 -7.19 0.77 -0.17
N TYR A 24 -6.85 0.08 -1.27
CA TYR A 24 -6.05 -1.14 -1.20
C TYR A 24 -4.66 -0.89 -0.59
N VAL A 25 -3.91 0.08 -1.11
CA VAL A 25 -2.54 0.37 -0.63
C VAL A 25 -2.54 0.87 0.81
N ALA A 26 -3.49 1.74 1.18
CA ALA A 26 -3.63 2.22 2.55
C ALA A 26 -3.90 1.06 3.52
N GLY A 27 -4.87 0.21 3.19
CA GLY A 27 -5.19 -0.96 3.99
C GLY A 27 -4.04 -1.95 4.09
N LEU A 28 -3.29 -2.19 3.00
CA LEU A 28 -2.15 -3.09 3.01
C LEU A 28 -0.97 -2.54 3.83
N THR A 29 -0.74 -1.23 3.74
CA THR A 29 0.31 -0.52 4.48
C THR A 29 0.05 -0.47 5.97
N SER A 30 -1.21 -0.39 6.38
CA SER A 30 -1.57 -0.54 7.78
C SER A 30 -1.58 -2.01 8.22
N LEU A 31 -1.99 -2.95 7.35
CA LEU A 31 -2.13 -4.37 7.71
C LEU A 31 -0.78 -5.06 8.01
N ILE A 32 0.20 -4.94 7.11
CA ILE A 32 1.45 -5.71 7.20
C ILE A 32 2.20 -5.48 8.53
N PRO A 33 2.39 -4.23 9.01
CA PRO A 33 3.03 -3.98 10.29
C PRO A 33 2.25 -4.48 11.52
N LEU A 34 0.93 -4.68 11.40
CA LEU A 34 0.09 -5.15 12.50
C LEU A 34 0.19 -6.66 12.71
N ILE A 35 0.56 -7.44 11.68
CA ILE A 35 0.61 -8.91 11.76
C ILE A 35 1.52 -9.40 12.90
N PRO A 36 2.77 -8.92 13.05
CA PRO A 36 3.63 -9.34 14.15
C PRO A 36 3.11 -8.93 15.53
N LEU A 37 2.36 -7.83 15.62
CA LEU A 37 1.81 -7.31 16.88
C LEU A 37 0.70 -8.19 17.46
N LEU A 38 0.07 -9.04 16.63
CA LEU A 38 -0.92 -10.02 17.08
C LEU A 38 -0.33 -11.10 18.00
N LEU A 39 0.99 -11.27 17.98
CA LEU A 39 1.69 -12.24 18.82
C LEU A 39 1.90 -11.74 20.26
N PHE A 40 1.66 -10.45 20.53
CA PHE A 40 1.90 -9.80 21.82
C PHE A 40 0.56 -9.46 22.51
N PRO A 41 0.23 -10.11 23.64
CA PRO A 41 -1.08 -9.95 24.29
C PRO A 41 -1.41 -8.51 24.70
N GLU A 42 -0.40 -7.76 25.12
CA GLU A 42 -0.49 -6.37 25.59
C GLU A 42 -0.94 -5.37 24.53
N HIS A 43 -0.81 -5.70 23.24
CA HIS A 43 -1.21 -4.85 22.13
C HIS A 43 -2.52 -5.27 21.46
N LEU A 44 -3.10 -6.41 21.85
CA LEU A 44 -4.26 -7.01 21.15
C LEU A 44 -5.48 -6.10 21.09
N ALA A 45 -5.81 -5.37 22.17
CA ALA A 45 -7.02 -4.54 22.21
C ALA A 45 -6.98 -3.41 21.17
N THR A 46 -5.86 -2.71 21.09
CA THR A 46 -5.66 -1.61 20.13
C THR A 46 -5.45 -2.13 18.71
N VAL A 47 -4.72 -3.23 18.55
CA VAL A 47 -4.43 -3.83 17.24
C VAL A 47 -5.68 -4.39 16.58
N LYS A 48 -6.64 -4.94 17.34
CA LYS A 48 -7.90 -5.51 16.78
C LYS A 48 -8.67 -4.50 15.94
N VAL A 49 -8.87 -3.29 16.46
CA VAL A 49 -9.63 -2.24 15.75
C VAL A 49 -8.92 -1.84 14.46
N LEU A 50 -7.62 -1.54 14.56
CA LEU A 50 -6.79 -1.19 13.40
C LEU A 50 -6.73 -2.31 12.36
N LEU A 51 -6.70 -3.57 12.79
CA LEU A 51 -6.69 -4.73 11.91
C LEU A 51 -8.01 -4.86 11.15
N VAL A 52 -9.15 -4.70 11.84
CA VAL A 52 -10.48 -4.71 11.20
C VAL A 52 -10.58 -3.62 10.14
N PHE A 53 -10.16 -2.39 10.45
CA PHE A 53 -10.13 -1.31 9.47
C PHE A 53 -9.18 -1.63 8.31
N SER A 54 -7.97 -2.12 8.59
CA SER A 54 -7.00 -2.45 7.54
C SER A 54 -7.55 -3.50 6.57
N ILE A 55 -8.17 -4.56 7.09
CA ILE A 55 -8.82 -5.60 6.28
C ILE A 55 -9.99 -5.01 5.49
N ALA A 56 -10.84 -4.19 6.10
CA ALA A 56 -11.96 -3.55 5.42
C ALA A 56 -11.49 -2.68 4.25
N PHE A 57 -10.40 -1.92 4.42
CA PHE A 57 -9.79 -1.11 3.36
C PHE A 57 -9.25 -1.97 2.22
N VAL A 58 -8.53 -3.06 2.53
CA VAL A 58 -8.04 -4.01 1.52
C VAL A 58 -9.20 -4.64 0.74
N CYS A 59 -10.22 -5.13 1.44
CA CYS A 59 -11.41 -5.74 0.84
C CYS A 59 -12.17 -4.75 -0.03
N MET A 60 -12.37 -3.52 0.44
CA MET A 60 -13.07 -2.50 -0.33
C MET A 60 -12.29 -2.10 -1.59
N GLY A 61 -10.97 -1.95 -1.48
CA GLY A 61 -10.10 -1.72 -2.63
C GLY A 61 -10.17 -2.86 -3.65
N PHE A 62 -10.12 -4.11 -3.18
CA PHE A 62 -10.28 -5.31 -4.03
C PHE A 62 -11.65 -5.33 -4.73
N LEU A 63 -12.75 -5.16 -4.00
CA LEU A 63 -14.11 -5.22 -4.53
C LEU A 63 -14.38 -4.12 -5.55
N LEU A 64 -13.92 -2.89 -5.28
CA LEU A 64 -14.04 -1.78 -6.23
C LEU A 64 -13.24 -2.04 -7.52
N LEU A 65 -12.04 -2.61 -7.39
CA LEU A 65 -11.20 -2.92 -8.54
C LEU A 65 -11.74 -4.13 -9.34
N LEU A 66 -12.35 -5.11 -8.66
CA LEU A 66 -13.05 -6.23 -9.27
C LEU A 66 -14.27 -5.77 -10.04
N TRP A 67 -15.10 -4.93 -9.42
CA TRP A 67 -16.25 -4.32 -10.07
C TRP A 67 -15.83 -3.46 -11.28
N TYR A 68 -14.70 -2.76 -11.20
CA TYR A 68 -14.21 -1.96 -12.32
C TYR A 68 -13.65 -2.81 -13.47
N THR A 69 -12.82 -3.81 -13.17
CA THR A 69 -12.14 -4.61 -14.21
C THR A 69 -12.99 -5.75 -14.75
N GLN A 70 -14.07 -6.13 -14.05
CA GLN A 70 -14.98 -7.23 -14.39
C GLN A 70 -14.27 -8.58 -14.63
N SER A 71 -13.05 -8.73 -14.11
CA SER A 71 -12.23 -9.90 -14.30
C SER A 71 -11.36 -10.12 -13.07
N PHE A 72 -11.56 -11.27 -12.42
CA PHE A 72 -10.79 -11.66 -11.24
C PHE A 72 -9.29 -11.71 -11.53
N LYS A 73 -8.89 -12.34 -12.64
CA LYS A 73 -7.49 -12.43 -13.08
C LYS A 73 -6.84 -11.05 -13.23
N ARG A 74 -7.49 -10.13 -13.97
CA ARG A 74 -7.00 -8.75 -14.11
C ARG A 74 -6.97 -8.00 -12.79
N THR A 75 -7.92 -8.25 -11.89
CA THR A 75 -7.94 -7.62 -10.56
C THR A 75 -6.72 -8.04 -9.77
N ILE A 76 -6.52 -9.34 -9.63
CA ILE A 76 -5.41 -9.93 -8.88
C ILE A 76 -4.06 -9.50 -9.47
N PHE A 77 -3.92 -9.50 -10.80
CA PHE A 77 -2.72 -8.99 -11.46
C PHE A 77 -2.47 -7.52 -11.14
N ASN A 78 -3.48 -6.66 -11.29
CA ASN A 78 -3.36 -5.23 -10.99
C ASN A 78 -2.95 -5.00 -9.53
N LEU A 79 -3.59 -5.70 -8.60
CA LEU A 79 -3.26 -5.62 -7.18
C LEU A 79 -1.82 -6.08 -6.90
N GLY A 80 -1.38 -7.16 -7.55
CA GLY A 80 0.00 -7.62 -7.46
C GLY A 80 1.01 -6.56 -7.87
N ILE A 81 0.82 -5.94 -9.05
CA ILE A 81 1.67 -4.82 -9.49
C ILE A 81 1.64 -3.64 -8.52
N MET A 82 0.47 -3.34 -7.95
CA MET A 82 0.34 -2.26 -6.97
C MET A 82 1.07 -2.53 -5.67
N THR A 83 1.07 -3.78 -5.22
CA THR A 83 1.76 -4.24 -4.02
C THR A 83 3.28 -4.18 -4.18
N LEU A 84 3.79 -4.31 -5.41
CA LEU A 84 5.22 -4.16 -5.68
C LEU A 84 5.72 -2.72 -5.48
N ILE A 85 4.89 -1.70 -5.71
CA ILE A 85 5.29 -0.29 -5.57
C ILE A 85 5.79 0.04 -4.15
N PRO A 86 5.00 -0.17 -3.07
CA PRO A 86 5.48 0.06 -1.71
C PRO A 86 6.65 -0.87 -1.35
N GLY A 87 6.74 -2.08 -1.92
CA GLY A 87 7.89 -2.97 -1.74
C GLY A 87 9.18 -2.39 -2.31
N LEU A 88 9.15 -1.89 -3.54
CA LEU A 88 10.28 -1.23 -4.18
C LEU A 88 10.68 0.05 -3.43
N LEU A 89 9.71 0.85 -3.00
CA LEU A 89 9.96 2.02 -2.16
C LEU A 89 10.64 1.65 -0.85
N ALA A 90 10.17 0.58 -0.19
CA ALA A 90 10.79 0.07 1.03
C ALA A 90 12.23 -0.37 0.79
N VAL A 91 12.55 -1.04 -0.33
CA VAL A 91 13.94 -1.37 -0.70
C VAL A 91 14.77 -0.10 -0.86
N ILE A 92 14.29 0.88 -1.63
CA ILE A 92 15.01 2.15 -1.86
C ILE A 92 15.31 2.84 -0.53
N PHE A 93 14.31 2.95 0.35
CA PHE A 93 14.47 3.58 1.66
C PHE A 93 15.43 2.82 2.57
N THR A 94 15.39 1.48 2.52
CA THR A 94 16.29 0.65 3.31
C THR A 94 17.74 0.75 2.81
N VAL A 95 17.96 0.78 1.50
CA VAL A 95 19.30 0.87 0.88
C VAL A 95 19.91 2.27 1.04
N LEU A 96 19.11 3.34 0.94
CA LEU A 96 19.59 4.70 1.15
C LEU A 96 20.00 4.93 2.61
N GLY A 97 19.38 4.22 3.55
CA GLY A 97 19.64 4.33 4.98
C GLY A 97 19.06 5.60 5.60
N GLU A 98 18.96 5.59 6.93
CA GLU A 98 18.33 6.65 7.74
C GLU A 98 18.89 8.05 7.42
N LYS A 99 20.22 8.19 7.37
CA LYS A 99 20.90 9.48 7.21
C LYS A 99 20.57 10.16 5.88
N LYS A 100 20.53 9.42 4.76
CA LYS A 100 20.23 10.00 3.44
C LYS A 100 18.76 10.36 3.31
N LEU A 101 17.88 9.57 3.94
CA LEU A 101 16.45 9.87 4.01
C LEU A 101 16.17 11.15 4.79
N ILE A 102 16.80 11.31 5.95
CA ILE A 102 16.72 12.54 6.76
C ILE A 102 17.21 13.74 5.94
N LEU A 103 18.35 13.64 5.25
CA LEU A 103 18.87 14.71 4.38
C LEU A 103 17.94 15.03 3.22
N PHE A 104 17.37 14.02 2.56
CA PHE A 104 16.40 14.21 1.49
C PHE A 104 15.15 14.92 1.98
N VAL A 105 14.57 14.51 3.11
CA VAL A 105 13.36 15.15 3.65
C VAL A 105 13.67 16.54 4.20
N ALA A 106 14.84 16.75 4.80
CA ALA A 106 15.30 18.07 5.24
C ALA A 106 15.41 19.08 4.08
N SER A 107 15.64 18.61 2.84
CA SER A 107 15.67 19.47 1.65
C SER A 107 14.31 20.11 1.33
N PHE A 108 13.21 19.54 1.82
CA PHE A 108 11.86 20.08 1.67
C PHE A 108 11.42 20.98 2.84
N GLY A 109 12.26 21.17 3.88
CA GLY A 109 11.99 22.06 5.01
C GLY A 109 12.49 21.53 6.36
N LYS A 110 12.20 22.27 7.45
CA LYS A 110 12.53 21.83 8.81
C LYS A 110 11.80 20.53 9.13
N LEU A 111 12.56 19.48 9.38
CA LEU A 111 12.05 18.19 9.84
C LEU A 111 11.30 18.35 11.16
N SER A 112 10.03 17.99 11.16
CA SER A 112 9.27 17.84 12.40
C SER A 112 9.83 16.66 13.20
N PRO A 113 9.87 16.73 14.55
CA PRO A 113 10.27 15.63 15.41
C PRO A 113 9.55 14.31 15.10
N LEU A 114 8.28 14.40 14.64
CA LEU A 114 7.49 13.23 14.23
C LEU A 114 8.10 12.46 13.06
N ILE A 115 8.68 13.17 12.09
CA ILE A 115 9.30 12.55 10.92
C ILE A 115 10.61 11.88 11.31
N GLN A 116 11.39 12.50 12.19
CA GLN A 116 12.64 11.92 12.69
C GLN A 116 12.40 10.60 13.43
N THR A 117 11.42 10.58 14.34
CA THR A 117 11.01 9.37 15.07
C THR A 117 10.48 8.29 14.13
N TYR A 118 9.80 8.67 13.05
CA TYR A 118 9.33 7.74 12.04
C TYR A 118 10.51 7.07 11.30
N VAL A 119 11.46 7.85 10.78
CA VAL A 119 12.60 7.32 10.03
C VAL A 119 13.42 6.37 10.93
N GLN A 120 13.67 6.75 12.19
CA GLN A 120 14.45 5.94 13.14
C GLN A 120 13.82 4.59 13.48
N ASN A 121 12.50 4.54 13.64
CA ASN A 121 11.82 3.32 14.08
C ASN A 121 11.44 2.39 12.91
N TYR A 122 11.19 2.94 11.72
CA TYR A 122 10.63 2.17 10.61
C TYR A 122 11.64 1.82 9.50
N VAL A 123 12.70 2.61 9.29
CA VAL A 123 13.75 2.27 8.30
C VAL A 123 14.50 0.98 8.65
N PRO A 124 14.87 0.68 9.92
CA PRO A 124 15.56 -0.56 10.27
C PRO A 124 14.74 -1.83 9.99
N LYS A 125 13.41 -1.71 9.98
CA LYS A 125 12.47 -2.80 9.68
C LYS A 125 12.08 -2.86 8.19
N GLY A 126 12.67 -2.01 7.36
CA GLY A 126 12.34 -1.87 5.94
C GLY A 126 12.59 -3.13 5.12
N TRP A 127 13.57 -3.97 5.49
CA TRP A 127 13.82 -5.26 4.82
C TRP A 127 12.65 -6.24 4.94
N PHE A 128 12.07 -6.35 6.13
CA PHE A 128 10.91 -7.22 6.37
C PHE A 128 9.69 -6.74 5.56
N LEU A 129 9.45 -5.43 5.58
CA LEU A 129 8.37 -4.83 4.79
C LEU A 129 8.59 -5.04 3.29
N ALA A 130 9.78 -4.70 2.79
CA ALA A 130 10.16 -4.90 1.39
C ALA A 130 9.96 -6.36 0.95
N GLY A 131 10.48 -7.33 1.72
CA GLY A 131 10.33 -8.75 1.42
C GLY A 131 8.87 -9.18 1.37
N THR A 132 8.06 -8.75 2.36
CA THR A 132 6.63 -9.09 2.42
C THR A 132 5.87 -8.53 1.22
N TYR A 133 6.08 -7.26 0.87
CA TYR A 133 5.46 -6.63 -0.30
C TYR A 133 5.90 -7.26 -1.62
N ILE A 134 7.20 -7.50 -1.80
CA ILE A 134 7.70 -8.10 -3.04
C ILE A 134 7.13 -9.51 -3.20
N LEU A 135 7.16 -10.33 -2.15
CA LEU A 135 6.64 -11.69 -2.19
C LEU A 135 5.12 -11.70 -2.47
N LEU A 136 4.33 -10.91 -1.74
CA LEU A 136 2.89 -10.82 -1.98
C LEU A 136 2.57 -10.27 -3.37
N GLY A 137 3.27 -9.22 -3.80
CA GLY A 137 3.07 -8.59 -5.10
C GLY A 137 3.38 -9.52 -6.25
N THR A 138 4.50 -10.23 -6.20
CA THR A 138 4.89 -11.22 -7.21
C THR A 138 3.92 -12.40 -7.23
N LEU A 139 3.50 -12.94 -6.07
CA LEU A 139 2.53 -14.02 -6.02
C LEU A 139 1.19 -13.61 -6.64
N LEU A 140 0.66 -12.44 -6.25
CA LEU A 140 -0.58 -11.93 -6.82
C LEU A 140 -0.46 -11.67 -8.32
N ALA A 141 0.64 -11.07 -8.80
CA ALA A 141 0.86 -10.86 -10.21
C ALA A 141 0.88 -12.20 -10.98
N TYR A 142 1.61 -13.19 -10.47
CA TYR A 142 1.71 -14.52 -11.07
C TYR A 142 0.35 -15.24 -11.15
N PHE A 143 -0.44 -15.21 -10.07
CA PHE A 143 -1.78 -15.80 -10.05
C PHE A 143 -2.77 -15.05 -10.95
N GLY A 144 -2.57 -13.75 -11.17
CA GLY A 144 -3.42 -12.95 -12.05
C GLY A 144 -3.11 -13.14 -13.54
N GLU A 145 -1.91 -13.63 -13.88
CA GLU A 145 -1.50 -13.90 -15.25
C GLU A 145 -1.93 -15.30 -15.73
N LYS A 146 -1.96 -16.29 -14.83
CA LYS A 146 -2.43 -17.65 -15.11
C LYS A 146 -3.94 -17.75 -15.29
#